data_AF-A0A7C1PE92-F1
#
_entry.id   AF-A0A7C1PE92-F1
#
_cell.length_a   1.000
_cell.length_b   1.000
_cell.length_c   1.000
_cell.angle_alpha   90.00
_cell.angle_beta   90.00
_cell.angle_gamma   90.00
#
_symmetry.space_group_name_H-M   'P 1'
#
loop_
_entity.id
_entity.type
_entity.pdbx_description
1 polymer ?
#
loop_
_entity_poly.entity_id
_entity_poly.type
_entity_poly.pdbx_seq_one_letter_code
_entity_poly.pdbx_strand_id
1 'polypeptide(L)'
;MILALDQGTTGTTALLLDAEGRLRGRGYAELPQHFPCPGWVEHDPDEIWASVTAAAAAALAAAGVPATAVRAVGLTNQRETVV
;
A
#
# COMPACT_ATOMS: atom_id res chain seq x y z
N MET A 1 2.67 1.87 16.87
CA MET A 1 2.05 2.55 15.72
C MET A 1 1.21 1.56 14.93
N ILE A 2 0.26 2.05 14.14
CA ILE A 2 -0.54 1.24 13.21
C ILE A 2 -0.09 1.57 11.79
N LEU A 3 0.20 0.55 10.98
CA LEU A 3 0.44 0.70 9.55
C LEU A 3 -0.88 0.44 8.82
N ALA A 4 -1.40 1.41 8.09
CA ALA A 4 -2.56 1.23 7.21
C ALA A 4 -2.08 1.09 5.77
N LEU A 5 -2.51 0.03 5.09
CA LEU A 5 -2.25 -0.22 3.68
C LEU A 5 -3.55 -0.09 2.91
N ASP A 6 -3.54 0.78 1.91
CA ASP A 6 -4.64 1.03 0.98
C ASP A 6 -4.18 0.66 -0.43
N GLN A 7 -4.53 -0.55 -0.86
CA GLN A 7 -4.17 -1.10 -2.17
C GLN A 7 -5.21 -0.65 -3.19
N GLY A 8 -4.95 0.47 -3.86
CA GLY A 8 -5.83 1.06 -4.86
C GLY A 8 -5.63 0.49 -6.26
N THR A 9 -6.45 0.95 -7.20
CA THR A 9 -6.41 0.51 -8.59
C THR A 9 -5.15 0.95 -9.32
N THR A 10 -4.65 2.16 -9.06
CA THR A 10 -3.49 2.73 -9.77
C THR A 10 -2.21 2.75 -8.93
N GLY A 11 -2.28 2.30 -7.69
CA GLY A 11 -1.14 2.32 -6.77
C GLY A 11 -1.54 2.01 -5.34
N THR A 12 -0.53 1.76 -4.51
CA THR A 12 -0.69 1.49 -3.09
C THR A 12 -0.27 2.70 -2.26
N THR A 13 -1.11 3.09 -1.31
CA THR A 13 -0.77 4.06 -0.26
C THR A 13 -0.53 3.34 1.06
N ALA A 14 0.52 3.74 1.78
CA ALA A 14 0.80 3.28 3.12
C ALA A 14 0.89 4.46 4.09
N LEU A 15 0.20 4.37 5.23
CA LEU A 15 0.18 5.41 6.27
C LEU A 15 0.61 4.81 7.60
N LEU A 16 1.54 5.46 8.29
CA LEU A 16 1.91 5.10 9.65
C LEU A 16 1.27 6.08 10.63
N LEU A 17 0.46 5.57 11.55
CA LEU A 17 -0.32 6.34 12.51
C LEU A 17 0.14 6.05 13.95
N ASP A 18 0.19 7.09 14.78
CA ASP A 18 0.38 6.93 16.23
C ASP A 18 -0.95 6.65 16.96
N ALA A 19 -0.89 6.50 18.29
CA ALA A 19 -2.04 6.11 19.11
C ALA A 19 -3.13 7.19 19.14
N GLU A 20 -2.76 8.44 18.88
CA GLU A 20 -3.65 9.58 18.80
C GLU A 20 -4.16 9.81 17.36
N GLY A 21 -3.84 8.91 16.43
CA GLY A 21 -4.27 8.96 15.04
C GLY A 21 -3.52 9.97 14.18
N ARG A 22 -2.36 10.48 14.63
CA ARG A 22 -1.56 11.42 13.84
C ARG A 22 -0.72 10.68 12.82
N LEU A 23 -0.60 11.26 11.62
CA LEU A 23 0.25 10.75 10.56
C LEU A 23 1.72 10.97 10.91
N ARG A 24 2.48 9.87 10.94
CA ARG A 24 3.92 9.85 11.25
C ARG A 24 4.78 9.57 10.04
N GLY A 25 4.25 8.88 9.04
CA GLY A 25 4.93 8.61 7.79
C GLY A 25 3.94 8.22 6.71
N ARG A 26 4.26 8.55 5.47
CA ARG A 26 3.47 8.21 4.28
C ARG A 26 4.39 7.62 3.23
N GLY A 27 3.94 6.54 2.61
CA GLY A 27 4.54 5.95 1.44
C GLY A 27 3.52 5.78 0.32
N TYR A 28 4.00 5.78 -0.91
CA TYR A 28 3.19 5.56 -2.10
C TYR A 28 4.03 4.83 -3.14
N ALA A 29 3.41 3.91 -3.87
CA ALA A 29 3.99 3.23 -5.01
C ALA A 29 2.93 3.05 -6.09
N GLU A 30 3.28 3.34 -7.35
CA GLU A 30 2.38 3.13 -8.49
C GLU A 30 2.20 1.65 -8.81
N LEU A 31 1.06 1.31 -9.40
CA LEU A 31 0.75 -0.02 -9.91
C LEU A 31 0.48 0.08 -11.42
N PRO A 32 1.27 -0.61 -12.27
CA PRO A 32 1.03 -0.67 -13.70
C PRO A 32 -0.37 -1.19 -14.03
N GLN A 33 -0.98 -0.63 -15.07
CA GLN A 33 -2.26 -1.09 -15.62
C GLN A 33 -2.00 -1.87 -16.91
N HIS A 34 -2.49 -3.10 -17.01
CA HIS A 34 -2.38 -3.90 -18.23
C HIS A 34 -3.69 -3.87 -19.01
N PHE A 35 -3.60 -3.58 -20.31
CA PHE A 35 -4.75 -3.47 -21.22
C PHE A 35 -4.57 -4.42 -22.41
N PRO A 36 -4.69 -5.75 -22.21
CA PRO A 36 -4.41 -6.73 -23.26
C PRO A 36 -5.39 -6.65 -24.43
N CYS A 37 -6.63 -6.18 -24.18
CA CYS A 37 -7.69 -6.00 -25.16
C CYS A 37 -8.53 -4.76 -24.81
N PRO A 38 -9.23 -4.15 -25.79
CA PRO A 38 -10.17 -3.07 -25.50
C PRO A 38 -11.23 -3.47 -24.46
N GLY A 39 -11.35 -2.67 -23.40
CA GLY A 39 -12.28 -2.92 -22.29
C GLY A 39 -11.78 -3.90 -21.22
N TRP A 40 -10.59 -4.49 -21.38
CA TRP A 40 -9.96 -5.35 -20.38
C TRP A 40 -8.98 -4.53 -19.54
N VAL A 41 -9.00 -4.77 -18.23
CA VAL A 41 -8.07 -4.18 -17.27
C VAL A 41 -7.58 -5.29 -16.37
N GLU A 42 -6.26 -5.49 -16.35
CA GLU A 42 -5.61 -6.53 -15.57
C GLU A 42 -4.46 -5.94 -14.74
N HIS A 43 -4.14 -6.62 -13.64
CA HIS A 43 -2.99 -6.34 -12.80
C HIS A 43 -2.23 -7.65 -12.60
N ASP A 44 -0.89 -7.57 -12.61
CA ASP A 44 -0.05 -8.67 -12.16
C ASP A 44 -0.05 -8.73 -10.62
N PRO A 45 -0.41 -9.87 -9.99
CA PRO A 45 -0.38 -10.02 -8.54
C PRO A 45 0.99 -9.75 -7.90
N ASP A 46 2.09 -10.06 -8.60
CA ASP A 46 3.44 -9.80 -8.10
C ASP A 46 3.76 -8.29 -8.11
N GLU A 47 3.24 -7.55 -9.10
CA GLU A 47 3.34 -6.08 -9.13
C GLU A 47 2.48 -5.43 -8.04
N ILE A 48 1.30 -5.98 -7.75
CA ILE A 48 0.48 -5.57 -6.60
C ILE A 48 1.30 -5.71 -5.32
N TRP A 49 1.88 -6.90 -5.08
CA TRP A 49 2.67 -7.16 -3.87
C TRP A 49 3.91 -6.28 -3.77
N ALA A 50 4.63 -6.09 -4.89
CA ALA A 50 5.77 -5.19 -4.96
C ALA A 50 5.39 -3.75 -4.58
N SER A 51 4.25 -3.25 -5.08
CA SER A 51 3.77 -1.91 -4.73
C SER A 51 3.44 -1.77 -3.24
N VAL A 52 2.83 -2.79 -2.63
CA VAL A 52 2.47 -2.81 -1.20
C VAL A 52 3.73 -2.74 -0.33
N THR A 53 4.70 -3.61 -0.60
CA THR A 53 5.96 -3.66 0.16
C THR A 53 6.78 -2.38 0.01
N ALA A 54 6.84 -1.82 -1.21
CA ALA A 54 7.51 -0.55 -1.47
C ALA A 54 6.86 0.63 -0.72
N ALA A 55 5.54 0.74 -0.77
CA ALA A 55 4.81 1.79 -0.06
C ALA A 55 5.00 1.66 1.47
N ALA A 56 4.91 0.45 2.02
CA ALA A 56 5.13 0.21 3.45
C ALA A 56 6.55 0.61 3.90
N ALA A 57 7.58 0.22 3.12
CA ALA A 57 8.96 0.59 3.40
C ALA A 57 9.17 2.10 3.36
N ALA A 58 8.58 2.78 2.36
CA ALA A 58 8.63 4.24 2.24
C ALA A 58 7.96 4.94 3.43
N ALA A 59 6.81 4.45 3.92
CA ALA A 59 6.13 5.01 5.09
C ALA A 59 6.95 4.87 6.38
N LEU A 60 7.60 3.72 6.59
CA LEU A 60 8.49 3.48 7.73
C LEU A 60 9.75 4.36 7.67
N ALA A 61 10.36 4.47 6.50
CA ALA A 61 11.51 5.33 6.26
C ALA A 61 11.16 6.80 6.51
N ALA A 62 10.02 7.27 6.00
CA ALA A 62 9.54 8.64 6.22
C ALA A 62 9.26 8.95 7.70
N ALA A 63 8.79 7.96 8.47
CA ALA A 63 8.58 8.10 9.91
C ALA A 63 9.87 7.98 10.73
N GLY A 64 10.96 7.46 10.16
CA GLY A 64 12.24 7.25 10.84
C GLY A 64 12.17 6.16 11.93
N VAL A 65 11.35 5.13 11.75
CA VAL A 65 11.12 4.08 12.76
C VAL A 65 11.31 2.68 12.19
N PRO A 66 11.79 1.72 13.01
CA PRO A 66 11.90 0.34 12.58
C PRO A 66 10.53 -0.34 12.44
N ALA A 67 10.46 -1.37 11.61
CA ALA A 67 9.24 -2.18 11.43
C ALA A 67 8.73 -2.79 12.76
N THR A 68 9.63 -3.06 13.72
CA THR A 68 9.28 -3.56 15.06
C THR A 68 8.44 -2.59 15.90
N ALA A 69 8.34 -1.32 15.51
CA ALA A 69 7.50 -0.33 16.17
C ALA A 69 6.02 -0.35 15.68
N VAL A 70 5.74 -1.13 14.62
CA VAL A 70 4.39 -1.40 14.13
C VAL A 70 3.74 -2.47 15.00
N ARG A 71 2.58 -2.15 15.56
CA ARG A 71 1.86 -3.04 16.48
C ARG A 71 0.71 -3.79 15.81
N ALA A 72 0.18 -3.23 14.73
CA ALA A 72 -0.88 -3.80 13.92
C ALA A 72 -0.79 -3.27 12.49
N VAL A 73 -1.32 -4.05 11.55
CA VAL A 73 -1.48 -3.66 10.15
C VAL A 73 -2.97 -3.65 9.82
N GLY A 74 -3.47 -2.52 9.32
CA GLY A 74 -4.80 -2.41 8.72
C GLY A 74 -4.70 -2.57 7.21
N LEU A 75 -5.62 -3.34 6.64
CA LEU A 75 -5.68 -3.62 5.20
C LEU A 75 -7.01 -3.11 4.64
N THR A 76 -6.92 -2.38 3.53
CA THR A 76 -8.05 -2.06 2.66
C THR A 76 -7.59 -2.11 1.20
N ASN A 77 -8.50 -2.39 0.28
CA ASN A 77 -8.17 -2.68 -1.11
C ASN A 77 -9.29 -2.28 -2.09
N GLN A 78 -8.94 -2.21 -3.37
CA GLN A 78 -9.90 -2.29 -4.47
C GLN A 78 -10.68 -3.61 -4.36
N ARG A 79 -12.02 -3.57 -4.35
CA ARG A 79 -12.81 -4.71 -3.86
C ARG A 79 -13.09 -5.75 -4.94
N GLU A 80 -13.46 -5.29 -6.13
CA GLU A 80 -14.06 -6.14 -7.18
C GLU A 80 -13.03 -6.95 -7.97
N THR A 81 -11.75 -6.59 -7.91
CA THR A 81 -10.65 -7.32 -8.57
C THR A 81 -10.54 -8.76 -8.04
N VAL A 82 -10.34 -9.72 -8.93
CA VAL A 82 -10.23 -11.14 -8.62
C VAL A 82 -8.81 -11.62 -8.94
N VAL A 83 -8.23 -12.41 -8.03
CA VAL A 83 -6.90 -13.03 -8.14
C VAL A 83 -7.05 -14.55 -8.08
#